data_AF-A0A9Q0MH07-F1
#
_entry.id   AF-A0A9Q0MH07-F1
#
_cell.length_a   1.000
_cell.length_b   1.000
_cell.length_c   1.000
_cell.angle_alpha   90.00
_cell.angle_beta   90.00
_cell.angle_gamma   90.00
#
_symmetry.space_group_name_H-M   'P 1'
#
loop_
_entity.id
_entity.type
_entity.pdbx_description
1 polymer ?
#
loop_
_entity_poly.entity_id
_entity_poly.type
_entity_poly.pdbx_seq_one_letter_code
_entity_poly.pdbx_strand_id
1 'polypeptide(L)' 'MRVQPPDSKAFSIYNLQSDSEYEFQVFATNQLGRGPGSEPIRARTKNKSEMDQP' A
#
# COMPACT_ATOMS: atom_id res chain seq x y z
N MET A 1 1.35 -6.65 -13.40
CA MET A 1 1.99 -6.78 -12.07
C MET A 1 3.42 -6.30 -12.20
N ARG A 2 3.82 -5.19 -11.56
CA ARG A 2 5.23 -4.79 -11.54
C ARG A 2 5.96 -5.76 -10.60
N VAL A 3 6.95 -6.48 -11.11
CA VAL A 3 7.79 -7.37 -10.29
C VAL A 3 8.69 -6.49 -9.44
N GLN A 4 8.44 -6.49 -8.14
CA GLN A 4 9.29 -5.82 -7.16
C GLN A 4 10.58 -6.63 -7.01
N PRO A 5 11.75 -5.99 -6.88
CA PRO A 5 12.95 -6.69 -6.46
C PRO A 5 12.70 -7.48 -5.15
N PRO A 6 13.30 -8.67 -4.96
CA PRO A 6 13.11 -9.49 -3.75
C PRO A 6 13.37 -8.74 -2.45
N ASP A 7 14.29 -7.76 -2.46
CA ASP A 7 14.67 -6.98 -1.29
C ASP A 7 13.97 -5.61 -1.21
N SER A 8 12.94 -5.39 -2.04
CA SER A 8 12.17 -4.15 -2.00
C SER A 8 11.41 -4.03 -0.68
N LYS A 9 11.58 -2.88 -0.02
CA LYS A 9 10.81 -2.49 1.16
C LYS A 9 9.58 -1.66 0.81
N ALA A 10 9.29 -1.50 -0.48
CA ALA A 10 8.20 -0.66 -0.97
C ALA A 10 7.17 -1.50 -1.71
N PHE A 11 5.90 -1.14 -1.62
CA PHE A 11 4.84 -1.67 -2.47
C PHE A 11 3.92 -0.56 -2.96
N SER A 12 3.52 -0.60 -4.22
CA SER A 12 2.57 0.34 -4.79
C SER A 12 1.25 -0.38 -5.07
N ILE A 13 0.19 0.09 -4.42
CA ILE A 13 -1.17 -0.38 -4.63
C ILE A 13 -1.83 0.55 -5.66
N TYR A 14 -2.35 -0.04 -6.73
CA TYR A 14 -2.96 0.69 -7.83
C TYR A 14 -4.49 0.51 -7.81
N ASN A 15 -5.19 1.34 -8.58
CA ASN A 15 -6.65 1.25 -8.78
C ASN A 15 -7.47 1.36 -7.48
N LEU A 16 -6.96 2.09 -6.49
CA LEU A 16 -7.76 2.52 -5.35
C LEU A 16 -8.81 3.53 -5.83
N GLN A 17 -9.99 3.52 -5.21
CA GLN A 17 -11.02 4.51 -5.48
C GLN A 17 -10.51 5.88 -5.06
N SER A 18 -10.79 6.91 -5.86
CA SER A 18 -10.41 8.29 -5.53
C SER A 18 -11.20 8.81 -4.34
N ASP A 19 -10.64 9.80 -3.64
CA ASP A 19 -11.24 10.44 -2.45
C ASP A 19 -11.79 9.44 -1.41
N SER A 20 -11.13 8.29 -1.28
CA SER A 20 -11.52 7.22 -0.36
C SER A 20 -10.45 7.02 0.72
N GLU A 21 -10.90 6.77 1.95
CA GLU A 21 -10.03 6.45 3.08
C GLU A 21 -9.79 4.94 3.16
N TYR A 22 -8.52 4.58 3.36
CA TYR A 22 -8.07 3.20 3.48
C TYR A 22 -7.23 3.04 4.75
N GLU A 23 -7.34 1.86 5.36
CA GLU A 23 -6.47 1.44 6.46
C GLU A 23 -5.50 0.36 5.95
N PHE A 24 -4.21 0.50 6.26
CA PHE A 24 -3.16 -0.40 5.79
C PHE A 24 -2.38 -0.98 6.97
N GLN A 25 -2.04 -2.27 6.85
CA GLN A 25 -1.12 -2.99 7.73
C GLN A 25 -0.16 -3.83 6.90
N VAL A 26 1.10 -3.91 7.33
CA VAL A 26 2.13 -4.72 6.68
C VAL A 26 2.52 -5.89 7.58
N PHE A 27 2.70 -7.06 6.98
CA PHE A 27 3.10 -8.28 7.69
C PHE A 27 4.36 -8.86 7.07
N ALA A 28 5.38 -9.08 7.88
CA ALA A 28 6.58 -9.78 7.44
C ALA A 28 6.29 -11.28 7.33
N THR A 29 6.85 -11.94 6.31
CA THR A 29 6.76 -13.40 6.14
C THR A 29 8.13 -14.02 5.95
N ASN A 30 8.31 -15.25 6.44
CA ASN A 30 9.48 -16.09 6.19
C ASN A 30 9.03 -17.55 5.98
N GLN A 31 9.97 -18.49 5.90
CA GLN A 31 9.67 -19.92 5.68
C GLN A 31 8.83 -20.57 6.81
N LEU A 32 8.83 -20.00 8.03
CA LEU A 32 8.02 -20.47 9.15
C LEU A 32 6.60 -19.87 9.15
N GLY A 33 6.39 -18.76 8.44
CA GLY A 33 5.08 -18.13 8.27
C GLY A 33 5.10 -16.62 8.45
N ARG A 34 3.97 -16.08 8.91
CA ARG A 34 3.68 -14.65 9.05
C ARG A 34 4.00 -14.17 10.47
N GLY A 35 4.78 -13.10 10.58
CA GLY A 35 5.04 -12.40 11.84
C GLY A 35 3.89 -11.48 12.27
N PRO A 36 4.05 -10.74 13.38
CA PRO A 36 3.07 -9.74 13.81
C PRO A 36 2.89 -8.64 12.75
N GLY A 37 1.70 -8.04 12.74
CA GLY A 37 1.42 -6.89 11.90
C GLY A 37 2.06 -5.62 12.42
N SER A 38 2.32 -4.69 11.50
CA SER A 38 2.57 -3.29 11.87
C SER A 38 1.33 -2.68 12.53
N GLU A 39 1.52 -1.56 13.21
CA GLU A 39 0.42 -0.67 13.56
C GLU A 39 -0.35 -0.26 12.29
N PRO A 40 -1.70 -0.17 12.34
CA PRO A 40 -2.49 0.30 11.22
C PRO A 40 -2.23 1.77 10.94
N ILE A 41 -2.15 2.12 9.65
CA ILE A 41 -2.13 3.52 9.21
C ILE A 41 -3.36 3.82 8.36
N ARG A 42 -3.91 5.03 8.50
CA ARG A 42 -5.00 5.52 7.64
C ARG A 42 -4.47 6.53 6.63
N ALA A 43 -4.86 6.36 5.38
CA ALA A 43 -4.52 7.28 4.32
C ALA A 43 -5.71 7.47 3.38
N ARG A 44 -5.90 8.71 2.91
CA ARG A 44 -6.90 9.03 1.90
C ARG A 44 -6.24 9.19 0.55
N THR A 45 -6.79 8.55 -0.48
CA THR A 45 -6.37 8.77 -1.86
C THR A 45 -6.74 10.18 -2.30
N LYS A 46 -5.90 10.82 -3.12
CA LYS A 46 -6.21 12.11 -3.74
C LYS A 46 -7.54 12.05 -4.49
N ASN A 47 -8.22 13.19 -4.61
CA ASN A 47 -9.35 13.26 -5.53
C ASN A 47 -8.83 13.18 -6.98
N LYS A 48 -9.69 12.74 -7.89
CA LYS A 48 -9.30 12.54 -9.29
C LYS A 48 -8.86 13.86 -9.94
N SER A 49 -9.51 14.96 -9.59
CA SER A 49 -9.25 16.31 -10.10
C SER A 49 -7.85 16.84 -9.74
N GLU A 50 -7.31 16.48 -8.57
CA GLU A 50 -5.97 16.80 -8.10
C GLU A 50 -4.89 15.93 -8.76
N MET A 51 -5.27 14.77 -9.30
CA MET A 51 -4.33 13.88 -9.99
C MET A 51 -4.07 14.32 -11.43
N ASP A 52 -4.99 15.07 -12.03
CA ASP A 52 -4.90 15.62 -13.39
C ASP A 52 -4.21 16.99 -13.46
N GLN A 53 -3.74 17.54 -12.32
CA GLN A 53 -2.97 18.80 -12.30
C GLN A 53 -1.46 18.51 -12.49
N PRO A 54 -0.76 19.26 -13.37
CA PRO A 54 0.63 19.02 -13.74
C PRO A 54 1.63 19.29 -12.60
#